data_AF-A0A9D5NAI6-F1
#
_entry.id   AF-A0A9D5NAI6-F1
#
_cell.length_a   1.000
_cell.length_b   1.000
_cell.length_c   1.000
_cell.angle_alpha   90.00
_cell.angle_beta   90.00
_cell.angle_gamma   90.00
#
_symmetry.space_group_name_H-M   'P 1'
#
loop_
_entity.id
_entity.type
_entity.pdbx_description
1 polymer ?
#
loop_
_entity_poly.entity_id
_entity_poly.type
_entity_poly.pdbx_seq_one_letter_code
_entity_poly.pdbx_strand_id
1 'polypeptide(L)'
;MTLPLEYIPYVDIVLLVLLIILMITGFARGFLLSLIDLVGTFVMLLIAYFVSPILAANFSILTDLTIDVGVEALNLLIVDRINQLFWFVVVFVIGQVVILFLKPVVKVVCSIPLIKQINQILGLVLGAVKGYILALILIFVLSTPLITNGRVFVENTVLSKLEESSVLVLELLEDPKEINEILQNIINGNIISEEEKAELLEWLTSLVSEEELMEIFKSLSLE
;
A
#
# COMPACT_ATOMS: atom_id res chain seq x y z
N MET A 1 13.54 -1.85 -7.73
CA MET A 1 13.66 -3.29 -8.08
C MET A 1 12.83 -3.55 -9.32
N THR A 2 13.37 -4.23 -10.33
CA THR A 2 12.62 -4.62 -11.53
C THR A 2 12.15 -6.07 -11.39
N LEU A 3 10.84 -6.29 -11.53
CA LEU A 3 10.26 -7.63 -11.50
C LEU A 3 10.27 -8.25 -12.91
N PRO A 4 10.64 -9.51 -13.10
CA PRO A 4 10.58 -10.16 -14.41
C PRO A 4 9.14 -10.23 -14.94
N LEU A 5 8.90 -9.74 -16.15
CA LEU A 5 7.55 -9.65 -16.76
C LEU A 5 6.88 -11.01 -16.98
N GLU A 6 7.67 -12.09 -17.03
CA GLU A 6 7.18 -13.47 -17.09
C GLU A 6 6.29 -13.81 -15.88
N TYR A 7 6.38 -13.07 -14.78
CA TYR A 7 5.60 -13.30 -13.56
C TYR A 7 4.17 -12.74 -13.59
N ILE A 8 3.80 -11.91 -14.58
CA ILE A 8 2.46 -11.31 -14.68
C ILE A 8 1.31 -12.33 -14.53
N PRO A 9 1.26 -13.44 -15.30
CA PRO A 9 0.17 -14.41 -15.16
C PRO A 9 0.18 -15.15 -13.81
N TYR A 10 1.34 -15.22 -13.15
CA TYR A 10 1.45 -15.85 -11.83
C TYR A 10 0.86 -14.97 -10.73
N VAL A 11 0.88 -13.64 -10.89
CA VAL A 11 0.24 -12.72 -9.92
C VAL A 11 -1.26 -12.98 -9.84
N ASP A 12 -1.94 -13.14 -10.98
CA ASP A 12 -3.37 -13.48 -11.01
C ASP A 12 -3.67 -14.81 -10.32
N ILE A 13 -2.86 -15.84 -10.61
CA ILE A 13 -3.03 -17.18 -10.00
C ILE A 13 -2.82 -17.10 -8.49
N VAL A 14 -1.75 -16.43 -8.04
CA VAL A 14 -1.45 -16.27 -6.61
C VAL A 14 -2.56 -15.49 -5.91
N LEU A 15 -3.06 -14.41 -6.52
CA LEU A 15 -4.13 -13.60 -5.96
C LEU A 15 -5.44 -14.38 -5.88
N LEU A 16 -5.77 -15.16 -6.91
CA LEU A 16 -6.94 -16.04 -6.91
C LEU A 16 -6.85 -17.11 -5.83
N VAL A 17 -5.70 -17.79 -5.71
CA VAL A 17 -5.47 -18.81 -4.69
C VAL A 17 -5.55 -18.18 -3.29
N LEU A 18 -4.95 -17.01 -3.09
CA LEU A 18 -5.02 -16.27 -1.83
C LEU A 18 -6.47 -15.92 -1.47
N LEU A 19 -7.24 -15.39 -2.43
CA LEU A 19 -8.66 -15.07 -2.25
C LEU A 19 -9.47 -16.30 -1.84
N ILE A 20 -9.28 -17.42 -2.54
CA ILE A 20 -9.96 -18.69 -2.23
C ILE A 20 -9.58 -19.17 -0.83
N ILE A 21 -8.29 -19.14 -0.46
CA ILE A 21 -7.84 -19.52 0.88
C ILE A 21 -8.51 -18.65 1.93
N LEU A 22 -8.58 -17.33 1.72
CA LEU A 22 -9.21 -16.40 2.66
C LEU A 22 -10.72 -16.63 2.78
N MET A 23 -11.41 -16.89 1.67
CA MET A 23 -12.84 -17.25 1.65
C MET A 23 -13.11 -18.57 2.37
N ILE A 24 -12.34 -19.62 2.10
CA ILE A 24 -12.46 -20.92 2.77
C ILE A 24 -12.14 -20.77 4.26
N THR A 25 -11.12 -20.00 4.61
CA THR A 25 -10.75 -19.72 5.99
C THR A 25 -11.87 -18.97 6.71
N GLY A 26 -12.48 -17.99 6.05
CA GLY A 26 -13.62 -17.25 6.58
C GLY A 26 -14.84 -18.14 6.78
N PHE A 27 -15.13 -19.01 5.81
CA PHE A 27 -16.20 -20.01 5.90
C PHE A 27 -15.96 -21.00 7.05
N ALA A 28 -14.75 -21.51 7.20
CA ALA A 28 -14.40 -22.51 8.21
C ALA A 28 -14.41 -21.92 9.64
N ARG A 29 -14.01 -20.65 9.79
CA ARG A 29 -13.95 -19.95 11.08
C ARG A 29 -15.29 -19.30 11.46
N GLY A 30 -16.14 -19.00 10.48
CA GLY A 30 -17.42 -18.31 10.67
C GLY A 30 -17.29 -16.80 10.80
N PHE A 31 -18.43 -16.11 10.84
CA PHE A 31 -18.55 -14.65 10.80
C PHE A 31 -17.77 -13.95 11.90
N LEU A 32 -18.01 -14.33 13.16
CA LEU A 32 -17.51 -13.54 14.29
C LEU A 32 -15.97 -13.55 14.36
N LEU A 33 -15.34 -14.70 14.16
CA LEU A 33 -13.87 -14.80 14.09
C LEU A 33 -13.32 -14.09 12.85
N SER A 34 -14.03 -14.16 11.72
CA SER A 34 -13.63 -13.45 10.50
C SER A 34 -13.75 -11.93 10.66
N LEU A 35 -14.73 -11.46 11.43
CA LEU A 35 -14.95 -10.04 11.72
C LEU A 35 -13.83 -9.51 12.60
N ILE A 36 -13.46 -10.27 13.63
CA ILE A 36 -12.34 -9.92 14.51
C ILE A 36 -11.02 -9.96 13.75
N ASP A 37 -10.83 -10.91 12.84
CA ASP A 37 -9.69 -10.95 11.93
C ASP A 37 -9.64 -9.73 11.00
N LEU A 38 -10.79 -9.27 10.52
CA LEU A 38 -10.90 -8.10 9.65
C LEU A 38 -10.59 -6.81 10.43
N VAL A 39 -11.28 -6.59 11.55
CA VAL A 39 -11.09 -5.42 12.42
C VAL A 39 -9.66 -5.38 12.94
N GLY A 40 -9.12 -6.51 13.40
CA GLY A 40 -7.72 -6.59 13.83
C GLY A 40 -6.76 -6.22 12.70
N THR A 41 -7.06 -6.60 11.45
CA THR A 41 -6.25 -6.21 10.30
C THR A 41 -6.22 -4.70 10.11
N PHE A 42 -7.37 -4.04 10.18
CA PHE A 42 -7.44 -2.57 10.12
C PHE A 42 -6.70 -1.91 11.29
N VAL A 43 -6.88 -2.41 12.51
CA VAL A 43 -6.20 -1.89 13.70
C VAL A 43 -4.68 -2.01 13.54
N MET A 44 -4.16 -3.15 13.06
CA MET A 44 -2.72 -3.32 12.85
C MET A 44 -2.19 -2.51 11.68
N LEU A 45 -3.00 -2.28 10.65
CA LEU A 45 -2.65 -1.40 9.55
C LEU A 45 -2.46 0.05 10.06
N LEU A 46 -3.38 0.51 10.91
CA LEU A 46 -3.29 1.84 11.54
C LEU A 46 -2.07 1.94 12.48
N ILE A 47 -1.85 0.92 13.31
CA ILE A 47 -0.68 0.87 14.21
C ILE A 47 0.62 0.89 13.38
N ALA A 48 0.70 0.09 12.31
CA ALA A 48 1.87 0.08 11.45
C ALA A 48 2.12 1.45 10.80
N TYR A 49 1.06 2.15 10.39
CA TYR A 49 1.17 3.50 9.84
C TYR A 49 1.82 4.47 10.84
N PHE A 50 1.37 4.50 12.10
CA PHE A 50 1.92 5.41 13.11
C PHE A 50 3.29 4.99 13.65
N VAL A 51 3.55 3.69 13.78
CA VAL A 51 4.77 3.17 14.40
C VAL A 51 5.94 3.12 13.40
N SER A 52 5.66 2.87 12.12
CA SER A 52 6.70 2.79 11.09
C SER A 52 7.61 4.03 10.97
N PRO A 53 7.14 5.30 10.95
CA PRO A 53 8.04 6.45 10.88
C PRO A 53 8.94 6.55 12.10
N ILE A 54 8.42 6.22 13.29
CA ILE A 54 9.18 6.26 14.55
C ILE A 54 10.32 5.24 14.49
N LEU A 55 10.03 4.01 14.06
CA LEU A 55 11.06 2.96 13.96
C LEU A 55 12.08 3.29 12.86
N ALA A 56 11.63 3.80 11.72
CA ALA A 56 12.49 4.16 10.62
C ALA A 56 13.48 5.27 10.97
N ALA A 57 13.04 6.28 11.73
CA ALA A 57 13.91 7.36 12.19
C ALA A 57 15.00 6.90 13.17
N ASN A 58 14.74 5.84 13.95
CA ASN A 58 15.68 5.33 14.94
C ASN A 58 16.56 4.18 14.41
N PHE A 59 16.10 3.48 13.37
CA PHE A 59 16.76 2.32 12.81
C PHE A 59 16.73 2.37 11.28
N SER A 60 17.80 2.92 10.70
CA SER A 60 18.01 2.86 9.25
C SER A 60 18.70 1.55 8.90
N ILE A 61 17.89 0.56 8.50
CA ILE A 61 18.39 -0.77 8.08
C ILE A 61 18.85 -0.74 6.63
N LEU A 62 18.25 0.14 5.84
CA LEU A 62 18.43 0.23 4.39
C LEU A 62 19.36 1.38 3.96
N THR A 63 20.19 1.92 4.88
CA THR A 63 21.11 3.04 4.62
C THR A 63 22.10 2.75 3.48
N ASP A 64 22.44 1.48 3.25
CA ASP A 64 23.37 1.06 2.19
C ASP A 64 22.73 0.98 0.80
N LEU A 65 21.42 1.27 0.67
CA LEU A 65 20.79 1.41 -0.64
C LEU A 65 21.25 2.71 -1.30
N THR A 66 22.26 2.61 -2.16
CA THR A 66 22.63 3.70 -3.06
C THR A 66 21.62 3.76 -4.22
N ILE A 67 20.64 4.64 -4.08
CA ILE A 67 19.78 5.04 -5.18
C ILE A 67 20.38 6.33 -5.72
N ASP A 68 20.79 6.33 -6.99
CA ASP A 68 21.35 7.50 -7.65
C ASP A 68 20.33 8.04 -8.66
N VAL A 69 19.56 9.02 -8.23
CA VAL A 69 18.60 9.78 -9.05
C VAL A 69 19.22 11.11 -9.50
N GLY A 70 20.55 11.26 -9.43
CA GLY A 70 21.27 12.47 -9.86
C GLY A 70 21.10 13.70 -8.96
N VAL A 71 20.24 13.65 -7.94
CA VAL A 71 20.02 14.71 -6.95
C VAL A 71 20.13 14.14 -5.54
N GLU A 72 21.14 14.56 -4.78
CA GLU A 72 21.48 13.98 -3.48
C GLU A 72 20.36 14.12 -2.43
N ALA A 73 19.69 15.27 -2.37
CA ALA A 73 18.56 15.49 -1.48
C ALA A 73 17.38 14.54 -1.78
N LEU A 74 17.15 14.27 -3.07
CA LEU A 74 16.07 13.40 -3.53
C LEU A 74 16.40 11.92 -3.23
N ASN A 75 17.68 11.54 -3.36
CA ASN A 75 18.16 10.22 -2.97
C ASN A 75 17.92 9.95 -1.48
N LEU A 76 18.23 10.91 -0.60
CA LEU A 76 18.02 10.77 0.85
C LEU A 76 16.53 10.62 1.19
N LEU A 77 15.67 11.46 0.61
CA LEU A 77 14.22 11.38 0.83
C LEU A 77 13.63 10.04 0.37
N ILE A 78 14.07 9.54 -0.78
CA ILE A 78 13.64 8.22 -1.26
C ILE A 78 14.11 7.16 -0.27
N VAL A 79 15.40 7.08 0.05
CA VAL A 79 15.95 6.06 0.96
C VAL A 79 15.22 6.06 2.32
N ASP A 80 14.93 7.22 2.88
CA ASP A 80 14.17 7.35 4.13
C ASP A 80 12.74 6.81 4.00
N ARG A 81 12.05 7.11 2.90
CA ARG A 81 10.71 6.57 2.62
C ARG A 81 10.71 5.06 2.40
N ILE A 82 11.71 4.52 1.72
CA ILE A 82 11.88 3.06 1.56
C ILE A 82 12.07 2.40 2.91
N ASN A 83 12.93 2.97 3.76
CA ASN A 83 13.19 2.45 5.09
C ASN A 83 11.91 2.50 5.97
N GLN A 84 11.12 3.57 5.86
CA GLN A 84 9.82 3.66 6.52
C GLN A 84 8.85 2.57 6.05
N LEU A 85 8.74 2.35 4.74
CA LEU A 85 7.83 1.34 4.19
C LEU A 85 8.26 -0.08 4.61
N PHE A 86 9.57 -0.35 4.66
CA PHE A 86 10.08 -1.59 5.22
C PHE A 86 9.60 -1.80 6.66
N TRP A 87 9.76 -0.81 7.52
CA TRP A 87 9.29 -0.88 8.90
C TRP A 87 7.77 -1.01 9.01
N PHE A 88 7.01 -0.36 8.13
CA PHE A 88 5.57 -0.55 8.03
C PHE A 88 5.21 -2.01 7.80
N VAL A 89 5.83 -2.66 6.80
CA VAL A 89 5.60 -4.08 6.50
C VAL A 89 5.99 -4.96 7.70
N VAL A 90 7.15 -4.70 8.32
CA VAL A 90 7.62 -5.47 9.48
C VAL A 90 6.64 -5.36 10.65
N VAL A 91 6.23 -4.15 11.03
CA VAL A 91 5.29 -3.91 12.13
C VAL A 91 3.93 -4.54 11.82
N PHE A 92 3.44 -4.37 10.59
CA PHE A 92 2.18 -4.98 10.17
C PHE A 92 2.23 -6.51 10.28
N VAL A 93 3.29 -7.15 9.77
CA VAL A 93 3.44 -8.61 9.82
C VAL A 93 3.53 -9.11 11.26
N ILE A 94 4.34 -8.46 12.11
CA ILE A 94 4.42 -8.80 13.54
C ILE A 94 3.06 -8.63 14.21
N GLY A 95 2.35 -7.53 13.95
CA GLY A 95 1.02 -7.27 14.48
C GLY A 95 -0.02 -8.32 14.06
N GLN A 96 0.03 -8.78 12.80
CA GLN A 96 -0.80 -9.88 12.31
C GLN A 96 -0.51 -11.19 13.03
N VAL A 97 0.76 -11.48 13.31
CA VAL A 97 1.16 -12.64 14.10
C VAL A 97 0.60 -12.53 15.52
N VAL A 98 0.66 -11.35 16.15
CA VAL A 98 0.05 -11.13 17.47
C VAL A 98 -1.46 -11.42 17.44
N ILE A 99 -2.19 -10.89 16.46
CA ILE A 99 -3.63 -11.18 16.30
C ILE A 99 -3.87 -12.68 16.15
N LEU A 100 -3.03 -13.39 15.39
CA LEU A 100 -3.11 -14.84 15.26
C LEU A 100 -3.12 -15.55 16.62
N PHE A 101 -2.26 -15.12 17.54
CA PHE A 101 -2.18 -15.68 18.89
C PHE A 101 -3.35 -15.27 19.80
N LEU A 102 -4.01 -14.14 19.55
CA LEU A 102 -5.19 -13.71 20.32
C LEU A 102 -6.47 -14.48 19.93
N LYS A 103 -6.55 -14.99 18.70
CA LYS A 103 -7.72 -15.74 18.18
C LYS A 103 -8.21 -16.90 19.07
N PRO A 104 -7.37 -17.80 19.60
CA PRO A 104 -7.84 -18.88 20.46
C PRO A 104 -8.53 -18.36 21.72
N VAL A 105 -8.03 -17.27 22.31
CA VAL A 105 -8.62 -16.65 23.51
C VAL A 105 -10.01 -16.10 23.19
N VAL A 106 -10.11 -15.35 22.09
CA VAL A 106 -11.37 -14.78 21.61
C VAL A 106 -12.41 -15.86 21.30
N LYS A 107 -11.98 -16.97 20.68
CA LYS A 107 -12.87 -18.09 20.33
C LYS A 107 -13.55 -18.72 21.55
N VAL A 108 -12.86 -18.77 22.69
CA VAL A 108 -13.40 -19.30 23.95
C VAL A 108 -14.48 -18.38 24.53
N VAL A 109 -14.30 -17.07 24.42
CA VAL A 109 -15.24 -16.07 24.97
C VAL A 109 -16.51 -15.95 24.13
N CYS A 110 -16.43 -16.22 22.83
CA CYS A 110 -17.45 -15.88 21.85
C CYS A 110 -18.34 -17.04 21.36
N SER A 111 -18.61 -18.05 22.18
CA SER A 111 -19.48 -19.19 21.81
C SER A 111 -20.97 -18.81 21.72
N ILE A 112 -21.34 -17.91 20.80
CA ILE A 112 -22.74 -17.55 20.53
C ILE A 112 -23.30 -18.54 19.48
N PRO A 113 -24.37 -19.29 19.80
CA PRO A 113 -24.98 -20.24 18.86
C PRO A 113 -25.82 -19.50 17.81
N LEU A 114 -25.17 -19.00 16.77
CA LEU A 114 -25.84 -18.63 15.52
C LEU A 114 -26.12 -19.88 14.67
N ILE A 115 -27.11 -19.78 13.77
CA ILE A 115 -27.37 -20.83 12.78
C ILE A 115 -26.08 -21.05 11.97
N LYS A 116 -25.53 -22.27 12.07
CA LYS A 116 -24.20 -22.64 11.56
C LYS A 116 -23.99 -22.21 10.10
N GLN A 117 -25.00 -22.39 9.24
CA GLN A 117 -24.92 -22.02 7.83
C GLN A 117 -24.79 -20.51 7.61
N ILE A 118 -25.60 -19.71 8.31
CA ILE A 118 -25.55 -18.23 8.21
C ILE A 118 -24.19 -17.72 8.71
N ASN A 119 -23.69 -18.27 9.82
CA ASN A 119 -22.38 -17.91 10.36
C ASN A 119 -21.25 -18.23 9.37
N GLN A 120 -21.32 -19.37 8.66
CA GLN A 120 -20.31 -19.75 7.68
C GLN A 120 -20.39 -18.91 6.39
N ILE A 121 -21.59 -18.62 5.88
CA ILE A 121 -21.78 -17.78 4.69
C ILE A 121 -21.29 -16.35 4.95
N LEU A 122 -21.66 -15.76 6.08
CA LEU A 122 -21.18 -14.44 6.46
C LEU A 122 -19.66 -14.43 6.70
N GLY A 123 -19.10 -15.51 7.24
CA GLY A 123 -17.65 -15.70 7.33
C GLY A 123 -16.96 -15.75 5.96
N LEU A 124 -17.56 -16.41 4.97
CA LEU A 124 -17.06 -16.46 3.59
C LEU A 124 -17.04 -15.06 2.96
N VAL A 125 -18.12 -14.29 3.14
CA VAL A 125 -18.22 -12.90 2.65
C VAL A 125 -17.12 -12.04 3.28
N LEU A 126 -16.91 -12.13 4.60
CA LEU A 126 -15.83 -11.41 5.27
C LEU A 126 -14.44 -11.84 4.79
N GLY A 127 -14.25 -13.12 4.50
CA GLY A 127 -13.02 -13.62 3.88
C GLY A 127 -12.76 -13.01 2.51
N ALA A 128 -13.80 -12.86 1.68
CA ALA A 128 -13.71 -12.19 0.39
C ALA A 128 -13.38 -10.69 0.55
N VAL A 129 -14.06 -9.99 1.46
CA VAL A 129 -13.78 -8.57 1.78
C VAL A 129 -12.34 -8.39 2.22
N LYS A 130 -11.82 -9.29 3.07
CA LYS A 130 -10.42 -9.26 3.49
C LYS A 130 -9.45 -9.46 2.33
N GLY A 131 -9.76 -10.38 1.41
CA GLY A 131 -8.97 -10.60 0.20
C GLY A 131 -8.96 -9.38 -0.72
N TYR A 132 -10.10 -8.71 -0.88
CA TYR A 132 -10.21 -7.46 -1.63
C TYR A 132 -9.33 -6.35 -1.03
N ILE A 133 -9.39 -6.15 0.29
CA ILE A 133 -8.53 -5.16 0.98
C ILE A 133 -7.04 -5.46 0.76
N LEU A 134 -6.64 -6.74 0.84
CA LEU A 134 -5.26 -7.15 0.56
C LEU A 134 -4.84 -6.88 -0.88
N ALA A 135 -5.75 -7.07 -1.85
CA ALA A 135 -5.49 -6.73 -3.24
C ALA A 135 -5.29 -5.22 -3.44
N LEU A 136 -6.06 -4.37 -2.73
CA LEU A 136 -5.85 -2.91 -2.76
C LEU A 136 -4.49 -2.52 -2.15
N ILE A 137 -4.10 -3.15 -1.04
CA ILE A 137 -2.76 -2.93 -0.45
C ILE A 137 -1.67 -3.35 -1.44
N LEU A 138 -1.87 -4.46 -2.17
CA LEU A 138 -0.93 -4.91 -3.19
C LEU A 138 -0.82 -3.93 -4.36
N ILE A 139 -1.94 -3.36 -4.83
CA ILE A 139 -1.96 -2.29 -5.85
C ILE A 139 -1.14 -1.10 -5.35
N PHE A 140 -1.43 -0.62 -4.13
CA PHE A 140 -0.70 0.48 -3.54
C PHE A 140 0.82 0.22 -3.51
N VAL A 141 1.24 -0.96 -3.05
CA VAL A 141 2.65 -1.36 -3.00
C VAL A 141 3.27 -1.41 -4.41
N LEU A 142 2.58 -1.98 -5.40
CA LEU A 142 3.04 -2.06 -6.79
C LEU A 142 3.10 -0.69 -7.49
N SER A 143 2.26 0.26 -7.08
CA SER A 143 2.25 1.62 -7.62
C SER A 143 3.32 2.53 -6.98
N THR A 144 4.01 2.08 -5.93
CA THR A 144 5.12 2.84 -5.34
C THR A 144 6.37 2.86 -6.24
N PRO A 145 7.22 3.91 -6.14
CA PRO A 145 8.47 3.99 -6.91
C PRO A 145 9.51 2.91 -6.57
N LEU A 146 9.26 2.09 -5.54
CA LEU A 146 10.11 0.94 -5.16
C LEU A 146 10.22 -0.11 -6.28
N ILE A 147 9.14 -0.30 -7.03
CA ILE A 147 9.02 -1.31 -8.06
C ILE A 147 8.88 -0.58 -9.39
N THR A 148 9.99 -0.47 -10.12
CA THR A 148 10.12 0.34 -11.34
C THR A 148 9.07 -0.03 -12.39
N ASN A 149 8.64 -1.29 -12.43
CA ASN A 149 7.63 -1.80 -13.35
C ASN A 149 6.37 -2.32 -12.65
N GLY A 150 6.09 -1.92 -11.40
CA GLY A 150 4.97 -2.43 -10.64
C GLY A 150 3.61 -2.04 -11.23
N ARG A 151 3.51 -0.84 -11.83
CA ARG A 151 2.33 -0.43 -12.62
C ARG A 151 2.03 -1.36 -13.78
N VAL A 152 3.05 -1.85 -14.49
CA VAL A 152 2.88 -2.81 -15.58
C VAL A 152 2.20 -4.09 -15.07
N PHE A 153 2.51 -4.51 -13.86
CA PHE A 153 1.81 -5.65 -13.23
C PHE A 153 0.36 -5.32 -12.90
N VAL A 154 0.06 -4.14 -12.35
CA VAL A 154 -1.33 -3.75 -12.04
C VAL A 154 -2.17 -3.70 -13.33
N GLU A 155 -1.67 -3.02 -14.36
CA GLU A 155 -2.36 -2.80 -15.63
C GLU A 155 -2.61 -4.11 -16.42
N ASN A 156 -1.70 -5.09 -16.32
CA ASN A 156 -1.79 -6.35 -17.07
C ASN A 156 -2.39 -7.52 -16.27
N THR A 157 -2.87 -7.28 -15.04
CA THR A 157 -3.47 -8.32 -14.18
C THR A 157 -4.92 -7.96 -13.83
N VAL A 158 -5.59 -8.84 -13.09
CA VAL A 158 -6.93 -8.59 -12.53
C VAL A 158 -6.97 -7.38 -11.59
N LEU A 159 -5.81 -6.90 -11.13
CA LEU A 159 -5.68 -5.74 -10.26
C LEU A 159 -6.19 -4.45 -10.93
N SER A 160 -5.97 -4.27 -12.23
CA SER A 160 -6.52 -3.14 -13.01
C SER A 160 -8.03 -2.98 -12.84
N LYS A 161 -8.77 -4.09 -12.92
CA LYS A 161 -10.24 -4.10 -12.75
C LYS A 161 -10.66 -3.76 -11.33
N LEU A 162 -9.87 -4.16 -10.34
CA LEU A 162 -10.14 -3.86 -8.94
C LEU A 162 -9.87 -2.37 -8.64
N GLU A 163 -8.80 -1.82 -9.19
CA GLU A 163 -8.45 -0.40 -9.11
C GLU A 163 -9.58 0.48 -9.68
N GLU A 164 -10.02 0.21 -10.92
CA GLU A 164 -11.13 0.92 -11.58
C GLU A 164 -12.44 0.88 -10.76
N SER A 165 -12.67 -0.19 -10.00
CA SER A 165 -13.87 -0.36 -9.18
C SER A 165 -13.80 0.32 -7.81
N SER A 166 -12.63 0.82 -7.41
CA SER A 166 -12.36 1.28 -6.05
C SER A 166 -12.32 2.81 -5.94
N VAL A 167 -13.43 3.41 -5.54
CA VAL A 167 -13.58 4.87 -5.32
C VAL A 167 -12.49 5.44 -4.39
N LEU A 168 -12.12 4.70 -3.32
CA LEU A 168 -11.10 5.13 -2.36
C LEU A 168 -9.66 5.07 -2.89
N VAL A 169 -9.38 4.26 -3.91
CA VAL A 169 -8.06 4.23 -4.55
C VAL A 169 -7.99 5.28 -5.65
N LEU A 170 -9.10 5.51 -6.37
CA LEU A 170 -9.19 6.62 -7.32
C LEU A 170 -8.96 7.97 -6.63
N GLU A 171 -9.48 8.18 -5.41
CA GLU A 171 -9.29 9.42 -4.64
C GLU A 171 -7.87 9.55 -4.02
N LEU A 172 -7.16 8.44 -3.79
CA LEU A 172 -5.77 8.43 -3.29
C LEU A 172 -4.71 8.36 -4.41
N LEU A 173 -5.11 7.99 -5.63
CA LEU A 173 -4.26 7.86 -6.82
C LEU A 173 -4.64 8.85 -7.92
N GLU A 174 -5.61 9.74 -7.71
CA GLU A 174 -5.84 10.97 -8.49
C GLU A 174 -4.72 12.01 -8.27
N ASP A 175 -3.49 11.56 -8.02
CA ASP A 175 -2.37 12.33 -8.52
C ASP A 175 -2.50 12.28 -10.04
N PRO A 176 -2.67 13.43 -10.73
CA PRO A 176 -2.95 13.47 -12.15
C PRO A 176 -1.98 12.54 -12.87
N LYS A 177 -2.47 11.66 -13.74
CA LYS A 177 -1.61 10.78 -14.56
C LYS A 177 -0.45 11.56 -15.20
N GLU A 178 -0.73 12.80 -15.56
CA GLU A 178 0.19 13.82 -16.05
C GLU A 178 1.34 14.09 -15.06
N ILE A 179 1.09 14.16 -13.75
CA ILE A 179 2.13 14.38 -12.74
C ILE A 179 3.06 13.19 -12.59
N ASN A 180 2.57 11.97 -12.73
CA ASN A 180 3.48 10.82 -12.77
C ASN A 180 4.38 10.90 -14.02
N GLU A 181 3.84 11.28 -15.18
CA GLU A 181 4.64 11.48 -16.39
C GLU A 181 5.63 12.65 -16.27
N ILE A 182 5.22 13.77 -15.65
CA ILE A 182 6.06 14.94 -15.37
C ILE A 182 7.18 14.56 -14.39
N LEU A 183 6.88 13.83 -13.31
CA LEU A 183 7.88 13.33 -12.37
C LEU A 183 8.85 12.36 -13.05
N GLN A 184 8.37 11.49 -13.94
CA GLN A 184 9.22 10.62 -14.74
C GLN A 184 10.10 11.42 -15.72
N ASN A 185 9.57 12.47 -16.34
CA ASN A 185 10.33 13.36 -17.21
C ASN A 185 11.43 14.08 -16.44
N ILE A 186 11.15 14.58 -15.23
CA ILE A 186 12.12 15.21 -14.33
C ILE A 186 13.19 14.20 -13.90
N ILE A 187 12.79 13.00 -13.46
CA ILE A 187 13.71 11.93 -13.02
C ILE A 187 14.65 11.49 -14.15
N ASN A 188 14.17 11.50 -15.39
CA ASN A 188 14.96 11.17 -16.58
C ASN A 188 15.77 12.35 -17.14
N GLY A 189 15.74 13.53 -16.49
CA GLY A 189 16.50 14.71 -16.89
C GLY A 189 15.93 15.46 -18.11
N ASN A 190 14.67 15.22 -18.46
CA ASN A 190 14.00 15.93 -19.55
C ASN A 190 13.52 17.31 -19.09
N ILE A 191 13.59 18.29 -20.00
CA ILE A 191 13.09 19.65 -19.74
C ILE A 191 11.57 19.61 -19.82
N ILE A 192 10.92 19.89 -18.70
CA ILE A 192 9.47 20.07 -18.59
C ILE A 192 9.05 21.45 -19.07
N SER A 193 7.95 21.50 -19.80
CA SER A 193 7.31 22.68 -20.36
C SER A 193 6.68 23.57 -19.27
N GLU A 194 6.40 24.83 -19.60
CA GLU A 194 5.77 25.77 -18.66
C GLU A 194 4.32 25.36 -18.29
N GLU A 195 3.67 24.56 -19.14
CA GLU A 195 2.32 24.01 -18.89
C GLU A 195 2.40 22.87 -17.85
N GLU A 196 3.34 21.94 -18.02
CA GLU A 196 3.63 20.87 -17.06
C GLU A 196 4.08 21.40 -15.69
N LYS A 197 4.83 22.51 -15.67
CA LYS A 197 5.19 23.19 -14.41
C LYS A 197 3.97 23.74 -13.68
N ALA A 198 3.03 24.35 -14.41
CA ALA A 198 1.83 24.93 -13.80
C ALA A 198 0.94 23.86 -13.17
N GLU A 199 0.76 22.72 -13.85
CA GLU A 199 0.01 21.56 -13.37
C GLU A 199 0.66 20.94 -12.13
N LEU A 200 1.99 20.79 -12.13
CA LEU A 200 2.73 20.29 -10.97
C LEU A 200 2.59 21.22 -9.76
N LEU A 201 2.54 22.54 -9.97
CA LEU A 201 2.36 23.52 -8.90
C LEU A 201 0.94 23.54 -8.33
N GLU A 202 -0.07 23.42 -9.17
CA GLU A 202 -1.48 23.33 -8.75
C GLU A 202 -1.73 22.07 -7.90
N TRP A 203 -1.13 20.95 -8.28
CA TRP A 203 -1.19 19.74 -7.49
C TRP A 203 -0.41 19.82 -6.18
N LEU A 204 0.81 20.36 -6.18
CA LEU A 204 1.60 20.53 -4.96
C LEU A 204 0.85 21.43 -3.94
N THR A 205 0.12 22.44 -4.41
CA THR A 205 -0.77 23.28 -3.58
C THR A 205 -2.03 22.58 -3.08
N SER A 206 -2.47 21.49 -3.72
CA SER A 206 -3.57 20.66 -3.22
C SER A 206 -3.18 19.73 -2.07
N LEU A 207 -1.90 19.35 -1.96
CA LEU A 207 -1.41 18.35 -1.02
C LEU A 207 -0.86 18.94 0.28
N VAL A 208 -0.44 20.21 0.24
CA VAL A 208 0.40 20.83 1.26
C VAL A 208 -0.03 22.29 1.48
N SER A 209 -0.02 22.77 2.73
CA SER A 209 -0.34 24.17 3.03
C SER A 209 0.71 25.13 2.44
N GLU A 210 0.32 26.36 2.08
CA GLU A 210 1.23 27.35 1.46
C GLU A 210 2.54 27.58 2.25
N GLU A 211 2.54 27.37 3.56
CA GLU A 211 3.73 27.49 4.42
C GLU A 211 4.79 26.42 4.14
N GLU A 212 4.40 25.16 4.00
CA GLU A 212 5.32 24.05 3.70
C GLU A 212 5.83 24.11 2.24
N LEU A 213 5.00 24.62 1.31
CA LEU A 213 5.42 24.86 -0.08
C LEU A 213 6.47 25.95 -0.22
N MET A 214 6.33 27.04 0.54
CA MET A 214 7.33 28.11 0.57
C MET A 214 8.68 27.62 1.10
N GLU A 215 8.69 26.66 2.03
CA GLU A 215 9.91 26.05 2.55
C GLU A 215 10.60 25.17 1.50
N ILE A 216 9.82 24.38 0.75
CA ILE A 216 10.30 23.56 -0.37
C ILE A 216 10.85 24.44 -1.50
N PHE A 217 10.12 25.48 -1.92
CA PHE A 217 10.57 26.41 -2.96
C PHE A 217 11.85 27.16 -2.59
N LYS A 218 12.00 27.53 -1.31
CA LYS A 218 13.19 28.18 -0.80
C LYS A 218 14.40 27.25 -0.80
N SER A 219 14.17 25.94 -0.62
CA SER A 219 15.21 24.92 -0.75
C SER A 219 15.63 24.66 -2.21
N LEU A 220 14.72 24.87 -3.17
CA LEU A 220 14.95 24.67 -4.60
C LEU A 220 15.54 25.89 -5.32
N SER A 221 15.50 27.08 -4.72
CA SER A 221 15.98 28.35 -5.31
C SER A 221 17.38 28.77 -4.83
N LEU A 222 18.10 27.87 -4.14
CA LEU A 222 19.45 28.11 -3.63
C LEU A 222 20.57 27.38 -4.41
N GLU A 223 20.29 26.88 -5.61
CA GLU A 223 21.30 26.53 -6.61
C GLU A 223 21.19 27.42 -7.86
#